data_AF-A0ABD1KUG8-F1
#
_entry.id   AF-A0ABD1KUG8-F1
#
_cell.length_a   1.000
_cell.length_b   1.000
_cell.length_c   1.000
_cell.angle_alpha   90.00
_cell.angle_beta   90.00
_cell.angle_gamma   90.00
#
_symmetry.space_group_name_H-M   'P 1'
#
loop_
_entity.id
_entity.type
_entity.pdbx_description
1 polymer ?
#
loop_
_entity_poly.entity_id
_entity_poly.type
_entity_poly.pdbx_seq_one_letter_code
_entity_poly.pdbx_strand_id
1 'polypeptide(L)'
;MSQNTVRFLYCSIVLLPKGYTSVSVTMERGSADGVQAQPGSGCPQSASNTDAKAEVSMAMVWSIQEAVARQTLQIGVSACGATAVVDVLQALGISVAPELVDGCVRTRLRRNESPLPDYLHSRSEAGATHQQLIDGAEQASDGRVLGRFFSLHPQRKVRLVPWLASWIRRGAVPVATMNMQRAVPAGEETPDAWHHQLIFGVGPNAVFMTNPLDVVSEGEVHERLCSESVLLIRREDVLQRLTNEVPLSTVSDYPDTRWKALDVEGQVKQMITEEGFSDGEQPKMTHIVIPAAYKSGVTLFTLRDSDVVHSLLEAPELPLL
;
A
#
# COMPACT_ATOMS: atom_id res chain seq x y z
N MET A 1 -44.52 -8.53 17.83
CA MET A 1 -43.61 -7.71 17.00
C MET A 1 -42.20 -7.94 17.51
N SER A 2 -41.43 -8.71 16.74
CA SER A 2 -40.05 -9.09 17.05
C SER A 2 -39.13 -7.89 16.80
N GLN A 3 -38.39 -7.45 17.82
CA GLN A 3 -37.34 -6.46 17.66
C GLN A 3 -36.10 -7.15 17.08
N ASN A 4 -35.69 -6.74 15.89
CA ASN A 4 -34.43 -7.19 15.27
C ASN A 4 -33.24 -6.66 16.09
N THR A 5 -32.56 -7.56 16.79
CA THR A 5 -31.26 -7.29 17.41
C THR A 5 -30.18 -7.35 16.33
N VAL A 6 -29.59 -6.21 15.96
CA VAL A 6 -28.40 -6.17 15.10
C VAL A 6 -27.20 -6.62 15.92
N ARG A 7 -26.54 -7.71 15.51
CA ARG A 7 -25.28 -8.19 16.10
C ARG A 7 -24.12 -7.59 15.33
N PHE A 8 -23.29 -6.80 16.00
CA PHE A 8 -22.01 -6.35 15.45
C PHE A 8 -20.94 -7.41 15.75
N LEU A 9 -20.25 -7.86 14.71
CA LEU A 9 -19.03 -8.67 14.82
C LEU A 9 -17.85 -7.70 14.91
N TYR A 10 -17.24 -7.59 16.08
CA TYR A 10 -15.89 -7.01 16.20
C TYR A 10 -14.88 -8.14 16.03
N CYS A 11 -14.05 -8.06 14.99
CA CYS A 11 -12.87 -8.91 14.85
C CYS A 11 -11.67 -8.12 15.35
N SER A 12 -11.25 -8.41 16.59
CA SER A 12 -9.99 -7.88 17.11
C SER A 12 -8.87 -8.83 16.72
N ILE A 13 -8.04 -8.43 15.77
CA ILE A 13 -6.77 -9.10 15.47
C ILE A 13 -5.77 -8.57 16.49
N VAL A 14 -5.44 -9.35 17.51
CA VAL A 14 -4.39 -8.99 18.47
C VAL A 14 -3.05 -9.50 17.91
N LEU A 15 -2.23 -8.58 17.44
CA LEU A 15 -0.83 -8.86 17.09
C LEU A 15 -0.04 -8.99 18.39
N LEU A 16 0.31 -10.23 18.78
CA LEU A 16 1.28 -10.44 19.85
C LEU A 16 2.71 -10.38 19.29
N PRO A 17 3.64 -9.72 19.99
CA PRO A 17 5.03 -9.71 19.57
C PRO A 17 5.60 -11.12 19.71
N LYS A 18 6.12 -11.66 18.60
CA LYS A 18 6.68 -13.01 18.37
C LYS A 18 5.68 -14.06 17.86
N GLY A 19 5.34 -13.95 16.57
CA GLY A 19 5.26 -15.10 15.66
C GLY A 19 4.16 -16.16 15.86
N TYR A 20 3.16 -15.92 16.73
CA TYR A 20 1.99 -16.79 16.83
C TYR A 20 0.70 -15.99 16.66
N THR A 21 -0.10 -16.36 15.66
CA THR A 21 -1.44 -15.83 15.46
C THR A 21 -2.41 -16.65 16.31
N SER A 22 -3.07 -16.04 17.29
CA SER A 22 -4.31 -16.60 17.85
C SER A 22 -5.48 -15.74 17.39
N VAL A 23 -6.51 -16.40 16.84
CA VAL A 23 -7.76 -15.75 16.44
C VAL A 23 -8.81 -16.15 17.47
N SER A 24 -9.20 -15.21 18.34
CA SER A 24 -10.33 -15.40 19.24
C SER A 24 -11.51 -14.56 18.77
N VAL A 25 -12.64 -15.22 18.48
CA VAL A 25 -13.91 -14.55 18.16
C VAL A 25 -14.75 -14.52 19.45
N THR A 26 -14.92 -13.33 20.03
CA THR A 26 -15.78 -13.16 21.22
C THR A 26 -17.07 -12.46 20.81
N MET A 27 -18.22 -13.05 21.15
CA MET A 27 -19.53 -12.41 20.99
C MET A 27 -19.96 -11.76 22.30
N GLU A 28 -20.05 -10.43 22.36
CA GLU A 28 -20.69 -9.74 23.49
C GLU A 28 -22.04 -9.12 23.08
N ARG A 29 -23.02 -9.20 23.98
CA ARG A 29 -24.36 -8.61 23.79
C ARG A 29 -24.38 -7.21 24.41
N GLY A 30 -24.47 -6.17 23.58
CA GLY A 30 -24.80 -4.82 24.04
C GLY A 30 -26.32 -4.63 24.16
N SER A 31 -26.79 -4.19 25.34
CA SER A 31 -28.17 -3.74 25.57
C SER A 31 -28.24 -2.22 25.41
N ALA A 32 -29.20 -1.70 24.66
CA ALA A 32 -29.47 -0.27 24.55
C ALA A 32 -30.68 0.09 25.42
N ASP A 33 -30.45 0.81 26.52
CA ASP A 33 -31.50 1.41 27.34
C ASP A 33 -32.05 2.69 26.68
N GLY A 34 -33.36 2.89 26.83
CA GLY A 34 -34.17 3.77 25.99
C GLY A 34 -34.34 5.21 26.47
N VAL A 35 -34.95 6.01 25.59
CA VAL A 35 -35.60 7.30 25.91
C VAL A 35 -36.90 7.40 25.11
N GLN A 36 -38.00 7.74 25.80
CA GLN A 36 -39.38 7.80 25.33
C GLN A 36 -39.65 8.96 24.36
N ALA A 37 -40.60 8.74 23.45
CA ALA A 37 -41.20 9.75 22.56
C ALA A 37 -42.51 10.32 23.13
N GLN A 38 -42.84 11.57 22.77
CA GLN A 38 -44.20 12.11 22.78
C GLN A 38 -44.57 12.72 21.41
N PRO A 39 -45.86 12.74 21.01
CA PRO A 39 -46.29 13.03 19.64
C PRO A 39 -46.79 14.47 19.46
N GLY A 40 -46.55 15.05 18.27
CA GLY A 40 -47.08 16.35 17.87
C GLY A 40 -47.24 16.45 16.35
N SER A 41 -48.43 16.86 15.93
CA SER A 41 -49.04 16.89 14.60
C SER A 41 -48.45 17.89 13.58
N GLY A 42 -48.61 17.62 12.27
CA GLY A 42 -48.62 18.66 11.24
C GLY A 42 -48.29 18.17 9.82
N CYS A 43 -49.20 18.40 8.87
CA CYS A 43 -49.19 17.95 7.47
C CYS A 43 -48.36 18.90 6.53
N PRO A 44 -48.35 18.73 5.19
CA PRO A 44 -47.21 18.25 4.40
C PRO A 44 -46.55 19.33 3.53
N GLN A 45 -45.32 19.06 3.06
CA GLN A 45 -44.78 19.34 1.71
C GLN A 45 -43.26 19.47 1.74
N SER A 46 -42.61 18.72 0.85
CA SER A 46 -41.69 19.24 -0.17
C SER A 46 -40.57 18.22 -0.43
N ALA A 47 -40.33 18.02 -1.72
CA ALA A 47 -39.31 17.14 -2.26
C ALA A 47 -37.93 17.49 -1.69
N SER A 48 -37.22 16.49 -1.18
CA SER A 48 -35.78 16.53 -1.09
C SER A 48 -35.19 15.27 -1.70
N ASN A 49 -34.43 15.49 -2.77
CA ASN A 49 -33.48 14.54 -3.34
C ASN A 49 -32.69 13.90 -2.19
N THR A 50 -32.98 12.63 -1.92
CA THR A 50 -32.10 11.81 -1.12
C THR A 50 -31.02 11.33 -2.05
N ASP A 51 -29.85 11.99 -1.99
CA ASP A 51 -28.59 11.31 -2.24
C ASP A 51 -28.54 10.13 -1.29
N ALA A 52 -29.06 8.99 -1.74
CA ALA A 52 -28.95 7.74 -1.03
C ALA A 52 -27.45 7.44 -0.94
N LYS A 53 -26.86 7.74 0.22
CA LYS A 53 -25.56 7.23 0.63
C LYS A 53 -25.72 5.70 0.63
N ALA A 54 -25.50 5.08 -0.52
CA ALA A 54 -25.53 3.64 -0.65
C ALA A 54 -24.52 3.11 0.36
N GLU A 55 -25.03 2.42 1.37
CA GLU A 55 -24.22 1.81 2.42
C GLU A 55 -23.27 0.85 1.70
N VAL A 56 -21.96 1.11 1.80
CA VAL A 56 -20.98 0.27 1.10
C VAL A 56 -20.96 -1.08 1.80
N SER A 57 -21.63 -2.06 1.19
CA SER A 57 -21.49 -3.45 1.60
C SER A 57 -20.04 -3.92 1.35
N MET A 58 -19.58 -4.85 2.18
CA MET A 58 -18.27 -5.49 2.01
C MET A 58 -18.10 -6.01 0.58
N ALA A 59 -16.94 -5.77 -0.02
CA ALA A 59 -16.55 -6.35 -1.30
C ALA A 59 -15.22 -7.08 -1.10
N MET A 60 -15.21 -8.38 -1.37
CA MET A 60 -14.10 -9.27 -1.01
C MET A 60 -13.66 -10.06 -2.24
N VAL A 61 -12.35 -10.10 -2.50
CA VAL A 61 -11.70 -11.06 -3.40
C VAL A 61 -11.64 -12.43 -2.71
N TRP A 62 -11.28 -12.42 -1.42
CA TRP A 62 -11.28 -13.58 -0.54
C TRP A 62 -12.03 -13.27 0.74
N SER A 63 -12.75 -14.24 1.29
CA SER A 63 -13.15 -14.16 2.70
C SER A 63 -11.91 -14.04 3.61
N ILE A 64 -12.09 -13.58 4.85
CA ILE A 64 -10.99 -13.49 5.82
C ILE A 64 -10.35 -14.87 6.03
N GLN A 65 -11.15 -15.93 6.11
CA GLN A 65 -10.67 -17.30 6.26
C GLN A 65 -9.86 -17.75 5.05
N GLU A 66 -10.31 -17.42 3.85
CA GLU A 66 -9.55 -17.72 2.63
C GLU A 66 -8.25 -16.93 2.58
N ALA A 67 -8.24 -15.64 2.94
CA ALA A 67 -7.03 -14.84 2.97
C ALA A 67 -5.99 -15.39 3.98
N VAL A 68 -6.43 -15.86 5.15
CA VAL A 68 -5.56 -16.56 6.12
C VAL A 68 -4.96 -17.83 5.52
N ALA A 69 -5.76 -18.61 4.81
CA ALA A 69 -5.33 -19.89 4.25
C ALA A 69 -4.51 -19.75 2.96
N ARG A 70 -4.70 -18.67 2.21
CA ARG A 70 -4.20 -18.52 0.83
C ARG A 70 -3.11 -17.47 0.69
N GLN A 71 -2.98 -16.49 1.59
CA GLN A 71 -1.93 -15.49 1.46
C GLN A 71 -0.56 -16.16 1.31
N THR A 72 0.24 -15.62 0.41
CA THR A 72 1.63 -16.01 0.30
C THR A 72 2.43 -15.15 1.28
N LEU A 73 3.13 -15.79 2.21
CA LEU A 73 4.13 -15.08 3.01
C LEU A 73 5.29 -14.68 2.09
N GLN A 74 5.86 -13.51 2.34
CA GLN A 74 6.92 -12.95 1.48
C GLN A 74 7.98 -13.99 1.08
N ILE A 75 8.10 -14.19 -0.23
CA ILE A 75 8.87 -15.30 -0.83
C ILE A 75 10.39 -15.05 -0.91
N GLY A 76 10.83 -13.84 -0.57
CA GLY A 76 12.23 -13.45 -0.62
C GLY A 76 12.47 -12.01 -0.18
N VAL A 77 13.73 -11.63 -0.01
CA VAL A 77 14.11 -10.25 0.39
C VAL A 77 13.70 -9.26 -0.70
N SER A 78 13.01 -8.17 -0.32
CA SER A 78 12.45 -7.17 -1.24
C SER A 78 11.40 -7.71 -2.25
N ALA A 79 10.95 -8.95 -2.10
CA ALA A 79 10.07 -9.63 -3.06
C ALA A 79 8.57 -9.38 -2.81
N CYS A 80 8.19 -8.28 -2.13
CA CYS A 80 6.79 -7.98 -1.85
C CYS A 80 5.95 -7.84 -3.14
N GLY A 81 6.53 -7.28 -4.21
CA GLY A 81 5.91 -7.20 -5.52
C GLY A 81 5.63 -8.56 -6.14
N ALA A 82 6.61 -9.46 -6.13
CA ALA A 82 6.44 -10.82 -6.64
C ALA A 82 5.44 -11.62 -5.81
N THR A 83 5.49 -11.51 -4.48
CA THR A 83 4.49 -12.11 -3.57
C THR A 83 3.07 -11.61 -3.88
N ALA A 84 2.88 -10.30 -4.07
CA ALA A 84 1.57 -9.77 -4.45
C ALA A 84 1.09 -10.32 -5.79
N VAL A 85 1.97 -10.53 -6.77
CA VAL A 85 1.61 -11.15 -8.05
C VAL A 85 1.23 -12.63 -7.88
N VAL A 86 1.92 -13.39 -7.03
CA VAL A 86 1.50 -14.78 -6.70
C VAL A 86 0.07 -14.78 -6.16
N ASP A 87 -0.24 -13.90 -5.20
CA ASP A 87 -1.58 -13.80 -4.62
C ASP A 87 -2.62 -13.35 -5.67
N VAL A 88 -2.27 -12.44 -6.59
CA VAL A 88 -3.13 -12.05 -7.73
C VAL A 88 -3.45 -13.26 -8.60
N LEU A 89 -2.45 -14.03 -9.02
CA LEU A 89 -2.65 -15.19 -9.88
C LEU A 89 -3.54 -16.22 -9.18
N GLN A 90 -3.29 -16.49 -7.90
CA GLN A 90 -4.10 -17.40 -7.10
C GLN A 90 -5.55 -16.90 -6.95
N ALA A 91 -5.75 -15.59 -6.75
CA ALA A 91 -7.07 -14.97 -6.66
C ALA A 91 -7.85 -15.09 -7.98
N LEU A 92 -7.15 -15.04 -9.12
CA LEU A 92 -7.71 -15.24 -10.46
C LEU A 92 -7.81 -16.73 -10.86
N GLY A 93 -7.52 -17.66 -9.95
CA GLY A 93 -7.62 -19.10 -10.19
C GLY A 93 -6.49 -19.69 -11.04
N ILE A 94 -5.35 -19.01 -11.11
CA ILE A 94 -4.17 -19.42 -11.86
C ILE A 94 -3.09 -19.87 -10.86
N SER A 95 -2.66 -21.13 -10.95
CA SER A 95 -1.60 -21.68 -10.11
C SER A 95 -0.27 -21.65 -10.85
N VAL A 96 0.69 -20.90 -10.30
CA VAL A 96 2.04 -20.76 -10.84
C VAL A 96 3.04 -20.87 -9.68
N ALA A 97 4.18 -21.50 -9.94
CA ALA A 97 5.25 -21.60 -8.95
C ALA A 97 5.76 -20.19 -8.56
N PRO A 98 5.90 -19.87 -7.26
CA PRO A 98 6.39 -18.55 -6.82
C PRO A 98 7.73 -18.15 -7.43
N GLU A 99 8.62 -19.11 -7.68
CA GLU A 99 9.94 -18.89 -8.27
C GLU A 99 9.84 -18.40 -9.71
N LEU A 100 8.86 -18.90 -10.47
CA LEU A 100 8.59 -18.43 -11.83
C LEU A 100 8.08 -16.98 -11.80
N VAL A 101 7.16 -16.68 -10.87
CA VAL A 101 6.63 -15.31 -10.71
C VAL A 101 7.74 -14.33 -10.34
N ASP A 102 8.62 -14.67 -9.39
CA ASP A 102 9.74 -13.81 -9.00
C ASP A 102 10.70 -13.54 -10.18
N GLY A 103 11.00 -14.58 -10.97
CA GLY A 103 11.78 -14.44 -12.20
C GLY A 103 11.12 -13.52 -13.25
N CYS A 104 9.79 -13.54 -13.35
CA CYS A 104 9.03 -12.68 -14.27
C CYS A 104 8.94 -11.22 -13.79
N VAL A 105 8.78 -10.97 -12.49
CA VAL A 105 8.69 -9.61 -11.90
C VAL A 105 10.06 -8.91 -11.88
N ARG A 106 11.17 -9.67 -11.81
CA ARG A 106 12.55 -9.15 -11.83
C ARG A 106 12.80 -8.17 -10.67
N THR A 107 12.53 -8.64 -9.46
CA THR A 107 12.78 -7.91 -8.21
C THR A 107 14.26 -7.48 -8.13
N ARG A 108 14.53 -6.19 -7.92
CA ARG A 108 15.88 -5.67 -7.71
C ARG A 108 16.26 -5.72 -6.23
N LEU A 109 17.46 -6.18 -5.93
CA LEU A 109 17.95 -6.29 -4.55
C LEU A 109 18.70 -5.03 -4.11
N ARG A 110 18.60 -4.75 -2.81
CA ARG A 110 19.38 -3.71 -2.14
C ARG A 110 20.85 -4.15 -2.05
N ARG A 111 21.77 -3.23 -2.31
CA ARG A 111 23.21 -3.45 -2.16
C ARG A 111 23.67 -2.99 -0.76
N ASN A 112 23.22 -3.70 0.28
CA ASN A 112 23.38 -3.28 1.68
C ASN A 112 24.85 -3.13 2.14
N GLU A 113 25.76 -3.89 1.54
CA GLU A 113 27.19 -3.88 1.89
C GLU A 113 28.02 -2.94 1.02
N SER A 114 27.40 -2.20 0.11
CA SER A 114 28.10 -1.30 -0.80
C SER A 114 28.41 0.06 -0.17
N PRO A 115 29.44 0.78 -0.66
CA PRO A 115 29.69 2.18 -0.30
C PRO A 115 28.47 3.06 -0.54
N LEU A 116 28.43 4.22 0.14
CA LEU A 116 27.24 5.08 0.18
C LEU A 116 26.61 5.35 -1.20
N PRO A 117 27.33 5.78 -2.26
CA PRO A 117 26.68 6.08 -3.54
C PRO A 117 25.96 4.86 -4.13
N ASP A 118 26.64 3.71 -4.21
CA ASP A 118 26.08 2.47 -4.75
C ASP A 118 24.90 1.96 -3.90
N TYR A 119 24.99 2.11 -2.58
CA TYR A 119 23.90 1.79 -1.66
C TYR A 119 22.68 2.66 -1.98
N LEU A 120 22.81 3.99 -1.98
CA LEU A 120 21.71 4.91 -2.24
C LEU A 120 21.09 4.71 -3.63
N HIS A 121 21.91 4.51 -4.67
CA HIS A 121 21.43 4.19 -6.00
C HIS A 121 20.62 2.88 -6.01
N SER A 122 21.13 1.83 -5.34
CA SER A 122 20.39 0.57 -5.22
C SER A 122 19.07 0.73 -4.46
N ARG A 123 19.04 1.60 -3.44
CA ARG A 123 17.84 1.90 -2.65
C ARG A 123 16.77 2.59 -3.47
N SER A 124 17.16 3.45 -4.39
CA SER A 124 16.25 4.14 -5.30
C SER A 124 15.49 3.19 -6.24
N GLU A 125 16.11 2.06 -6.59
CA GLU A 125 15.59 1.08 -7.55
C GLU A 125 15.13 -0.26 -6.94
N ALA A 126 15.40 -0.51 -5.66
CA ALA A 126 15.15 -1.79 -5.02
C ALA A 126 13.67 -2.18 -4.97
N GLY A 127 13.40 -3.48 -5.08
CA GLY A 127 12.09 -4.11 -5.19
C GLY A 127 11.59 -4.12 -6.63
N ALA A 128 10.29 -3.85 -6.83
CA ALA A 128 9.66 -3.91 -8.15
C ALA A 128 8.73 -2.71 -8.37
N THR A 129 8.62 -2.22 -9.60
CA THR A 129 7.67 -1.16 -9.98
C THR A 129 6.30 -1.75 -10.33
N HIS A 130 5.24 -0.94 -10.33
CA HIS A 130 3.91 -1.40 -10.77
C HIS A 130 3.93 -1.95 -12.21
N GLN A 131 4.76 -1.39 -13.10
CA GLN A 131 4.90 -1.91 -14.46
C GLN A 131 5.51 -3.32 -14.46
N GLN A 132 6.52 -3.56 -13.63
CA GLN A 132 7.09 -4.90 -13.46
C GLN A 132 6.09 -5.89 -12.87
N LEU A 133 5.18 -5.46 -11.99
CA LEU A 133 4.09 -6.31 -11.52
C LEU A 133 3.12 -6.67 -12.65
N ILE A 134 2.74 -5.70 -13.50
CA ILE A 134 1.88 -5.92 -14.67
C ILE A 134 2.53 -6.90 -15.65
N ASP A 135 3.75 -6.58 -16.09
CA ASP A 135 4.51 -7.39 -17.04
C ASP A 135 4.81 -8.78 -16.47
N GLY A 136 5.07 -8.86 -15.16
CA GLY A 136 5.35 -10.11 -14.47
C GLY A 136 4.12 -11.01 -14.37
N ALA A 137 2.96 -10.44 -14.04
CA ALA A 137 1.69 -11.17 -14.02
C ALA A 137 1.29 -11.65 -15.42
N GLU A 138 1.49 -10.81 -16.45
CA GLU A 138 1.22 -11.19 -17.84
C GLU A 138 2.14 -12.34 -18.28
N GLN A 139 3.46 -12.22 -18.07
CA GLN A 139 4.43 -13.26 -18.43
C GLN A 139 4.19 -14.57 -17.68
N ALA A 140 4.01 -14.53 -16.35
CA ALA A 140 3.83 -15.72 -15.53
C ALA A 140 2.50 -16.46 -15.79
N SER A 141 1.51 -15.77 -16.38
CA SER A 141 0.21 -16.34 -16.72
C SER A 141 0.05 -16.69 -18.20
N ASP A 142 1.14 -16.70 -18.98
CA ASP A 142 1.11 -16.89 -20.44
C ASP A 142 0.12 -15.93 -21.14
N GLY A 143 0.10 -14.67 -20.70
CA GLY A 143 -0.74 -13.62 -21.27
C GLY A 143 -2.19 -13.62 -20.80
N ARG A 144 -2.60 -14.53 -19.91
CA ARG A 144 -4.00 -14.65 -19.44
C ARG A 144 -4.42 -13.54 -18.50
N VAL A 145 -3.48 -12.90 -17.80
CA VAL A 145 -3.76 -11.80 -16.88
C VAL A 145 -3.32 -10.48 -17.51
N LEU A 146 -4.15 -9.46 -17.31
CA LEU A 146 -3.85 -8.07 -17.65
C LEU A 146 -3.94 -7.22 -16.40
N GLY A 147 -3.12 -6.17 -16.35
CA GLY A 147 -3.11 -5.20 -15.27
C GLY A 147 -3.18 -3.78 -15.79
N ARG A 148 -3.78 -2.89 -15.00
CA ARG A 148 -3.72 -1.45 -15.23
C ARG A 148 -3.49 -0.70 -13.93
N PHE A 149 -2.52 0.21 -13.95
CA PHE A 149 -2.20 1.08 -12.84
C PHE A 149 -3.01 2.38 -12.88
N PHE A 150 -3.45 2.82 -11.70
CA PHE A 150 -4.10 4.11 -11.46
C PHE A 150 -3.27 4.88 -10.43
N SER A 151 -2.74 6.03 -10.81
CA SER A 151 -1.91 6.85 -9.92
C SER A 151 -2.79 7.60 -8.91
N LEU A 152 -2.46 7.53 -7.62
CA LEU A 152 -3.12 8.33 -6.59
C LEU A 152 -2.33 9.58 -6.18
N HIS A 153 -1.14 9.76 -6.78
CA HIS A 153 -0.35 10.98 -6.68
C HIS A 153 -0.23 11.68 -8.06
N PRO A 154 -0.23 13.03 -8.13
CA PRO A 154 -0.69 13.96 -7.09
C PRO A 154 -2.15 13.67 -6.69
N GLN A 155 -2.63 14.30 -5.62
CA GLN A 155 -3.90 13.97 -4.99
C GLN A 155 -5.07 13.88 -5.98
N ARG A 156 -5.87 12.82 -5.84
CA ARG A 156 -6.99 12.51 -6.75
C ARG A 156 -8.33 12.71 -6.07
N LYS A 157 -9.33 13.09 -6.85
CA LYS A 157 -10.73 13.18 -6.44
C LYS A 157 -11.38 11.81 -6.54
N VAL A 158 -11.14 10.95 -5.55
CA VAL A 158 -11.69 9.59 -5.47
C VAL A 158 -12.12 9.26 -4.05
N ARG A 159 -13.23 8.52 -3.91
CA ARG A 159 -13.56 7.80 -2.68
C ARG A 159 -13.03 6.38 -2.83
N LEU A 160 -11.92 6.08 -2.15
CA LEU A 160 -11.11 4.90 -2.38
C LEU A 160 -11.90 3.60 -2.16
N VAL A 161 -12.58 3.47 -1.01
CA VAL A 161 -13.32 2.24 -0.66
C VAL A 161 -14.44 1.94 -1.67
N PRO A 162 -15.36 2.87 -1.99
CA PRO A 162 -16.38 2.64 -3.02
C PRO A 162 -15.80 2.34 -4.40
N TRP A 163 -14.71 3.01 -4.78
CA TRP A 163 -14.05 2.79 -6.06
C TRP A 163 -13.47 1.38 -6.15
N LEU A 164 -12.69 0.95 -5.14
CA LEU A 164 -12.17 -0.42 -5.03
C LEU A 164 -13.31 -1.45 -5.01
N ALA A 165 -14.36 -1.20 -4.22
CA ALA A 165 -15.50 -2.11 -4.12
C ALA A 165 -16.19 -2.31 -5.47
N SER A 166 -16.25 -1.28 -6.31
CA SER A 166 -16.83 -1.38 -7.65
C SER A 166 -16.03 -2.31 -8.57
N TRP A 167 -14.70 -2.33 -8.45
CA TRP A 167 -13.82 -3.18 -9.23
C TRP A 167 -13.78 -4.62 -8.70
N ILE A 168 -13.67 -4.78 -7.37
CA ILE A 168 -13.66 -6.10 -6.73
C ILE A 168 -14.93 -6.87 -7.04
N ARG A 169 -16.11 -6.24 -6.96
CA ARG A 169 -17.40 -6.90 -7.27
C ARG A 169 -17.50 -7.37 -8.73
N ARG A 170 -16.71 -6.77 -9.62
CA ARG A 170 -16.65 -7.16 -11.03
C ARG A 170 -15.66 -8.29 -11.26
N GLY A 171 -14.83 -8.64 -10.28
CA GLY A 171 -13.81 -9.68 -10.37
C GLY A 171 -12.39 -9.16 -10.64
N ALA A 172 -12.16 -7.85 -10.48
CA ALA A 172 -10.80 -7.32 -10.50
C ALA A 172 -10.10 -7.54 -9.16
N VAL A 173 -8.79 -7.79 -9.21
CA VAL A 173 -7.94 -7.99 -8.04
C VAL A 173 -7.00 -6.80 -7.85
N PRO A 174 -7.17 -5.98 -6.80
CA PRO A 174 -6.35 -4.80 -6.55
C PRO A 174 -5.04 -5.12 -5.83
N VAL A 175 -3.95 -4.48 -6.24
CA VAL A 175 -2.68 -4.40 -5.51
C VAL A 175 -2.35 -2.93 -5.26
N ALA A 176 -2.16 -2.58 -3.99
CA ALA A 176 -1.71 -1.27 -3.56
C ALA A 176 -0.18 -1.17 -3.67
N THR A 177 0.32 -0.10 -4.28
CA THR A 177 1.72 0.31 -4.22
C THR A 177 1.82 1.53 -3.31
N MET A 178 2.34 1.32 -2.11
CA MET A 178 2.27 2.28 -1.00
C MET A 178 3.64 2.73 -0.53
N ASN A 179 3.74 3.99 -0.12
CA ASN A 179 4.88 4.45 0.66
C ASN A 179 4.56 4.27 2.15
N MET A 180 5.25 3.34 2.83
CA MET A 180 5.01 3.05 4.24
C MET A 180 5.61 4.12 5.18
N GLN A 181 6.36 5.07 4.63
CA GLN A 181 6.90 6.24 5.35
C GLN A 181 5.85 7.34 5.58
N ARG A 182 4.64 7.14 5.08
CA ARG A 182 3.48 8.02 5.19
C ARG A 182 2.49 7.46 6.21
N ALA A 183 1.71 8.35 6.84
CA ALA A 183 0.78 8.00 7.91
C ALA A 183 1.43 7.15 9.01
N VAL A 184 2.64 7.52 9.42
CA VAL A 184 3.33 6.92 10.57
C VAL A 184 2.88 7.66 11.83
N PRO A 185 2.33 6.96 12.84
CA PRO A 185 1.93 7.59 14.09
C PRO A 185 3.08 8.31 14.78
N ALA A 186 2.77 9.41 15.49
CA ALA A 186 3.79 10.18 16.19
C ALA A 186 4.50 9.32 17.25
N GLY A 187 5.83 9.31 17.21
CA GLY A 187 6.68 8.53 18.12
C GLY A 187 6.97 7.11 17.65
N GLU A 188 6.37 6.65 16.56
CA GLU A 188 6.73 5.39 15.92
C GLU A 188 7.90 5.55 14.95
N GLU A 189 8.64 4.47 14.75
CA GLU A 189 9.77 4.42 13.84
C GLU A 189 9.29 4.41 12.38
N THR A 190 9.79 5.34 11.57
CA THR A 190 9.48 5.40 10.14
C THR A 190 9.90 4.11 9.43
N PRO A 191 8.98 3.38 8.78
CA PRO A 191 9.31 2.17 8.03
C PRO A 191 10.28 2.46 6.89
N ASP A 192 11.26 1.59 6.67
CA ASP A 192 12.26 1.78 5.60
C ASP A 192 11.85 1.09 4.29
N ALA A 193 10.65 1.39 3.77
CA ALA A 193 10.13 0.71 2.57
C ALA A 193 8.98 1.42 1.83
N TRP A 194 9.00 1.25 0.51
CA TRP A 194 7.79 1.11 -0.30
C TRP A 194 7.33 -0.34 -0.26
N HIS A 195 6.02 -0.57 -0.36
CA HIS A 195 5.45 -1.92 -0.26
C HIS A 195 4.35 -2.16 -1.28
N HIS A 196 4.24 -3.42 -1.71
CA HIS A 196 3.13 -3.92 -2.53
C HIS A 196 2.29 -4.88 -1.72
N GLN A 197 0.98 -4.63 -1.65
CA GLN A 197 0.06 -5.50 -0.93
C GLN A 197 -1.20 -5.72 -1.76
N LEU A 198 -1.61 -6.98 -1.89
CA LEU A 198 -2.92 -7.28 -2.45
C LEU A 198 -4.00 -6.84 -1.47
N ILE A 199 -4.97 -6.08 -1.98
CA ILE A 199 -6.18 -5.70 -1.26
C ILE A 199 -7.20 -6.82 -1.51
N PHE A 200 -7.37 -7.70 -0.52
CA PHE A 200 -8.30 -8.83 -0.65
C PHE A 200 -9.75 -8.46 -0.29
N GLY A 201 -9.97 -7.25 0.23
CA GLY A 201 -11.32 -6.74 0.45
C GLY A 201 -11.40 -5.30 0.92
N VAL A 202 -12.59 -4.75 0.89
CA VAL A 202 -12.92 -3.41 1.43
C VAL A 202 -14.26 -3.44 2.15
N GLY A 203 -14.39 -2.61 3.18
CA GLY A 203 -15.59 -2.42 3.98
C GLY A 203 -15.78 -0.96 4.38
N PRO A 204 -16.85 -0.63 5.13
CA PRO A 204 -17.05 0.73 5.64
C PRO A 204 -15.80 1.25 6.36
N ASN A 205 -15.13 2.25 5.75
CA ASN A 205 -13.90 2.88 6.22
C ASN A 205 -12.70 1.93 6.43
N ALA A 206 -12.70 0.73 5.84
CA ALA A 206 -11.66 -0.28 6.05
C ALA A 206 -11.17 -0.90 4.74
N VAL A 207 -9.87 -1.15 4.67
CA VAL A 207 -9.19 -1.83 3.56
C VAL A 207 -8.45 -3.04 4.13
N PHE A 208 -8.71 -4.21 3.56
CA PHE A 208 -8.16 -5.49 4.01
C PHE A 208 -7.05 -5.91 3.06
N MET A 209 -5.84 -6.11 3.59
CA MET A 209 -4.63 -6.34 2.80
C MET A 209 -3.91 -7.62 3.25
N THR A 210 -3.11 -8.18 2.36
CA THR A 210 -2.28 -9.37 2.61
C THR A 210 -0.78 -9.03 2.65
N ASN A 211 0.01 -9.99 3.13
CA ASN A 211 1.47 -9.91 3.24
C ASN A 211 1.99 -8.65 3.98
N PRO A 212 1.76 -8.53 5.30
CA PRO A 212 0.98 -9.44 6.16
C PRO A 212 -0.53 -9.17 6.07
N LEU A 213 -1.35 -10.04 6.66
CA LEU A 213 -2.76 -9.72 6.87
C LEU A 213 -2.91 -8.47 7.73
N ASP A 214 -3.61 -7.50 7.20
CA ASP A 214 -3.80 -6.22 7.86
C ASP A 214 -5.17 -5.61 7.52
N VAL A 215 -5.66 -4.76 8.43
CA VAL A 215 -6.90 -4.00 8.27
C VAL A 215 -6.61 -2.55 8.61
N VAL A 216 -6.64 -1.71 7.58
CA VAL A 216 -6.24 -0.31 7.68
C VAL A 216 -7.40 0.61 7.35
N SER A 217 -7.45 1.78 7.99
CA SER A 217 -8.49 2.77 7.69
C SER A 217 -8.37 3.32 6.26
N GLU A 218 -9.49 3.72 5.65
CA GLU A 218 -9.47 4.35 4.32
C GLU A 218 -8.55 5.58 4.28
N GLY A 219 -8.56 6.41 5.33
CA GLY A 219 -7.74 7.62 5.40
C GLY A 219 -6.24 7.33 5.41
N GLU A 220 -5.80 6.35 6.21
CA GLU A 220 -4.40 5.95 6.30
C GLU A 220 -3.89 5.33 4.99
N VAL A 221 -4.68 4.44 4.37
CA VAL A 221 -4.34 3.88 3.05
C VAL A 221 -4.26 4.99 1.99
N HIS A 222 -5.19 5.94 2.02
CA HIS A 222 -5.19 7.05 1.07
C HIS A 222 -3.93 7.93 1.21
N GLU A 223 -3.46 8.19 2.43
CA GLU A 223 -2.22 8.95 2.63
C GLU A 223 -0.99 8.18 2.12
N ARG A 224 -0.93 6.86 2.34
CA ARG A 224 0.15 5.99 1.83
C ARG A 224 0.13 5.83 0.31
N LEU A 225 -1.05 5.88 -0.30
CA LEU A 225 -1.26 5.83 -1.75
C LEU A 225 -1.09 7.19 -2.46
N CYS A 226 -1.01 8.30 -1.71
CA CYS A 226 -0.79 9.63 -2.26
C CYS A 226 0.58 10.18 -1.82
N SER A 227 1.64 9.56 -2.34
CA SER A 227 3.03 9.94 -2.05
C SER A 227 3.78 10.31 -3.33
N GLU A 228 4.64 11.32 -3.23
CA GLU A 228 5.68 11.53 -4.23
C GLU A 228 6.57 10.28 -4.35
N SER A 229 7.18 10.10 -5.51
CA SER A 229 8.13 9.02 -5.81
C SER A 229 9.49 9.25 -5.14
N VAL A 230 9.50 9.29 -3.82
CA VAL A 230 10.68 9.51 -2.96
C VAL A 230 10.79 8.45 -1.88
N LEU A 231 11.98 8.29 -1.31
CA LEU A 231 12.26 7.38 -0.20
C LEU A 231 13.16 8.10 0.80
N LEU A 232 12.79 8.03 2.09
CA LEU A 232 13.61 8.50 3.19
C LEU A 232 14.64 7.42 3.53
N ILE A 233 15.91 7.81 3.66
CA ILE A 233 17.00 6.94 4.09
C ILE A 233 17.52 7.43 5.43
N ARG A 234 17.61 6.52 6.39
CA ARG A 234 17.98 6.82 7.78
C ARG A 234 19.39 7.35 7.91
N ARG A 235 19.61 8.22 8.90
CA ARG A 235 20.92 8.79 9.23
C ARG A 235 21.96 7.69 9.46
N GLU A 236 21.62 6.67 10.24
CA GLU A 236 22.56 5.60 10.60
C GLU A 236 23.02 4.85 9.35
N ASP A 237 22.11 4.64 8.38
CA ASP A 237 22.40 3.98 7.12
C ASP A 237 23.34 4.77 6.22
N VAL A 238 23.21 6.10 6.24
CA VAL A 238 24.10 7.00 5.50
C VAL A 238 25.47 7.01 6.16
N LEU A 239 25.52 7.29 7.47
CA LEU A 239 26.77 7.48 8.21
C LEU A 239 27.61 6.21 8.26
N GLN A 240 27.01 5.03 8.44
CA GLN A 240 27.75 3.76 8.51
C GLN A 240 28.45 3.40 7.19
N ARG A 241 28.04 3.99 6.06
CA ARG A 241 28.55 3.71 4.71
C ARG A 241 29.46 4.80 4.17
N LEU A 242 29.74 5.83 4.98
CA LEU A 242 30.71 6.85 4.63
C LEU A 242 32.11 6.25 4.62
N THR A 243 32.78 6.35 3.48
CA THR A 243 34.18 5.97 3.32
C THR A 243 34.93 7.14 2.72
N ASN A 244 36.20 7.31 3.10
CA ASN A 244 37.05 8.38 2.55
C ASN A 244 37.48 8.11 1.10
N GLU A 245 37.16 6.93 0.57
CA GLU A 245 37.66 6.44 -0.73
C GLU A 245 36.77 6.87 -1.90
N VAL A 246 35.49 7.19 -1.66
CA VAL A 246 34.54 7.51 -2.73
C VAL A 246 34.09 8.98 -2.62
N PRO A 247 34.37 9.81 -3.65
CA PRO A 247 33.90 11.20 -3.67
C PRO A 247 32.38 11.29 -3.59
N LEU A 248 31.85 12.18 -2.74
CA LEU A 248 30.41 12.42 -2.60
C LEU A 248 29.74 12.91 -3.88
N SER A 249 30.49 13.52 -4.81
CA SER A 249 29.98 13.91 -6.12
C SER A 249 29.41 12.73 -6.91
N THR A 250 29.85 11.50 -6.61
CA THR A 250 29.33 10.26 -7.22
C THR A 250 27.87 9.99 -6.84
N VAL A 251 27.37 10.53 -5.71
CA VAL A 251 25.96 10.44 -5.34
C VAL A 251 25.09 11.16 -6.39
N SER A 252 25.54 12.32 -6.85
CA SER A 252 24.86 13.16 -7.85
C SER A 252 25.11 12.73 -9.30
N ASP A 253 26.11 11.87 -9.54
CA ASP A 253 26.47 11.34 -10.85
C ASP A 253 25.61 10.12 -11.21
N TYR A 254 24.28 10.33 -11.18
CA TYR A 254 23.30 9.31 -11.52
C TYR A 254 22.40 9.79 -12.67
N PRO A 255 21.97 8.91 -13.60
CA PRO A 255 21.20 9.32 -14.77
C PRO A 255 19.85 10.00 -14.45
N ASP A 256 19.26 9.69 -13.30
CA ASP A 256 17.99 10.29 -12.87
C ASP A 256 18.20 11.73 -12.37
N THR A 257 17.68 12.70 -13.12
CA THR A 257 17.82 14.13 -12.82
C THR A 257 17.21 14.54 -11.49
N ARG A 258 16.31 13.74 -10.91
CA ARG A 258 15.70 13.99 -9.60
C ARG A 258 16.73 14.00 -8.46
N TRP A 259 17.86 13.31 -8.60
CA TRP A 259 18.94 13.35 -7.60
C TRP A 259 19.50 14.76 -7.39
N LYS A 260 19.69 15.50 -8.50
CA LYS A 260 20.12 16.89 -8.47
C LYS A 260 19.00 17.82 -7.98
N ALA A 261 17.76 17.56 -8.40
CA ALA A 261 16.60 18.37 -7.99
C ALA A 261 16.33 18.28 -6.48
N LEU A 262 16.57 17.12 -5.86
CA LEU A 262 16.46 16.92 -4.41
C LEU A 262 17.72 17.30 -3.64
N ASP A 263 18.80 17.70 -4.31
CA ASP A 263 20.10 17.99 -3.70
C ASP A 263 20.57 16.90 -2.72
N VAL A 264 20.53 15.63 -3.17
CA VAL A 264 20.85 14.48 -2.30
C VAL A 264 22.29 14.59 -1.76
N GLU A 265 23.23 15.06 -2.57
CA GLU A 265 24.61 15.31 -2.14
C GLU A 265 24.69 16.40 -1.07
N GLY A 266 23.95 17.51 -1.21
CA GLY A 266 23.88 18.55 -0.19
C GLY A 266 23.31 18.03 1.13
N GLN A 267 22.25 17.23 1.08
CA GLN A 267 21.67 16.57 2.27
C GLN A 267 22.70 15.68 2.98
N VAL A 268 23.46 14.88 2.24
CA VAL A 268 24.53 14.04 2.81
C VAL A 268 25.64 14.90 3.44
N LYS A 269 26.09 15.96 2.78
CA LYS A 269 27.12 16.89 3.32
C LYS A 269 26.66 17.57 4.60
N GLN A 270 25.39 17.98 4.65
CA GLN A 270 24.79 18.55 5.86
C GLN A 270 24.82 17.52 6.99
N MET A 271 24.37 16.29 6.73
CA MET A 271 24.35 15.21 7.71
C MET A 271 25.75 14.91 8.29
N ILE A 272 26.79 14.94 7.45
CA ILE A 272 28.20 14.78 7.88
C ILE A 272 28.64 15.95 8.77
N THR A 273 28.31 17.18 8.38
CA THR A 273 28.69 18.38 9.12
C THR A 273 28.07 18.38 10.52
N GLU A 274 26.85 17.85 10.63
CA GLU A 274 26.14 17.70 11.91
C GLU A 274 26.82 16.75 12.90
N GLU A 275 27.68 15.83 12.46
CA GLU A 275 28.49 14.98 13.35
C GLU A 275 29.57 15.78 14.10
N GLY A 276 29.93 16.97 13.61
CA GLY A 276 30.89 17.86 14.26
C GLY A 276 30.31 18.73 15.38
N PHE A 277 28.98 18.79 15.52
CA PHE A 277 28.32 19.57 16.58
C PHE A 277 28.04 18.72 17.82
N SER A 278 28.14 19.35 19.00
CA SER A 278 27.77 18.75 20.28
C SER A 278 26.29 18.39 20.31
N ASP A 279 25.95 17.24 20.90
CA ASP A 279 24.54 16.86 21.10
C ASP A 279 23.82 17.92 21.94
N GLY A 280 22.79 18.56 21.36
CA GLY A 280 21.93 19.53 22.04
C GLY A 280 21.96 20.95 21.50
N GLU A 281 22.86 21.30 20.57
CA GLU A 281 22.88 22.66 19.98
C GLU A 281 21.76 22.85 18.95
N GLN A 282 21.45 21.82 18.14
CA GLN A 282 20.39 21.85 17.13
C GLN A 282 19.80 20.45 16.89
N PRO A 283 18.52 20.35 16.48
CA PRO A 283 17.95 19.08 16.03
C PRO A 283 18.69 18.58 14.79
N LYS A 284 19.25 17.36 14.87
CA LYS A 284 19.96 16.72 13.76
C LYS A 284 18.98 16.17 12.72
N MET A 285 19.37 16.21 11.45
CA MET A 285 18.63 15.55 10.37
C MET A 285 18.59 14.04 10.61
N THR A 286 17.39 13.46 10.64
CA THR A 286 17.21 12.01 10.88
C THR A 286 17.21 11.18 9.60
N HIS A 287 16.88 11.80 8.46
CA HIS A 287 16.81 11.12 7.16
C HIS A 287 17.23 12.06 6.03
N ILE A 288 17.82 11.49 4.98
CA ILE A 288 17.88 12.13 3.66
C ILE A 288 16.71 11.65 2.80
N VAL A 289 16.35 12.44 1.80
CA VAL A 289 15.33 12.11 0.80
C VAL A 289 16.00 11.79 -0.53
N ILE A 290 15.77 10.58 -1.06
CA ILE A 290 16.23 10.17 -2.38
C ILE A 290 15.05 9.91 -3.33
N PRO A 291 15.25 9.94 -4.66
CA PRO A 291 14.24 9.48 -5.59
C PRO A 291 13.92 8.00 -5.38
N ALA A 292 12.68 7.61 -5.62
CA ALA A 292 12.25 6.21 -5.68
C ALA A 292 11.73 5.87 -7.08
N ALA A 293 11.90 4.62 -7.52
CA ALA A 293 11.35 4.09 -8.77
C ALA A 293 9.83 3.85 -8.71
N TYR A 294 9.26 3.82 -7.52
CA TYR A 294 7.83 3.58 -7.28
C TYR A 294 6.96 4.76 -7.67
N LYS A 295 5.72 4.48 -8.06
CA LYS A 295 4.63 5.46 -8.09
C LYS A 295 3.53 4.94 -7.17
N SER A 296 2.97 5.82 -6.33
CA SER A 296 1.92 5.42 -5.41
C SER A 296 0.57 5.33 -6.12
N GLY A 297 -0.14 4.24 -5.88
CA GLY A 297 -1.39 3.98 -6.59
C GLY A 297 -1.88 2.54 -6.46
N VAL A 298 -2.89 2.21 -7.24
CA VAL A 298 -3.48 0.87 -7.26
C VAL A 298 -3.33 0.27 -8.65
N THR A 299 -2.79 -0.95 -8.71
CA THR A 299 -2.85 -1.77 -9.91
C THR A 299 -4.05 -2.70 -9.81
N LEU A 300 -4.93 -2.67 -10.79
CA LEU A 300 -6.05 -3.60 -10.90
C LEU A 300 -5.70 -4.68 -11.90
N PHE A 301 -5.87 -5.94 -11.51
CA PHE A 301 -5.65 -7.11 -12.36
C PHE A 301 -6.95 -7.80 -12.70
N THR A 302 -7.03 -8.39 -13.89
CA THR A 302 -8.17 -9.18 -14.34
C THR A 302 -7.75 -10.23 -15.36
N LEU A 303 -8.60 -11.23 -15.56
CA LEU A 303 -8.44 -12.18 -16.66
C LEU A 303 -8.75 -11.48 -18.00
N ARG A 304 -7.92 -11.74 -19.01
CA ARG A 304 -8.04 -11.14 -20.35
C ARG A 304 -9.36 -11.50 -21.05
N ASP A 305 -9.93 -12.66 -20.76
CA ASP A 305 -11.19 -13.15 -21.31
C ASP A 305 -12.42 -12.75 -20.49
N SER A 306 -12.25 -11.96 -19.43
CA SER A 306 -13.37 -11.46 -18.63
C SER A 306 -14.05 -10.23 -19.25
N ASP A 307 -15.34 -10.06 -18.99
CA ASP A 307 -16.11 -8.88 -19.41
C ASP A 307 -15.60 -7.56 -18.79
N VAL A 308 -14.73 -7.64 -17.77
CA VAL A 308 -14.18 -6.47 -17.06
C VAL A 308 -13.04 -5.83 -17.82
N VAL A 309 -12.31 -6.61 -18.62
CA VAL A 309 -11.05 -6.18 -19.25
C VAL A 309 -11.22 -4.91 -20.07
N HIS A 310 -12.28 -4.82 -20.88
CA HIS A 310 -12.54 -3.66 -21.73
C HIS A 310 -12.79 -2.41 -20.89
N SER A 311 -13.64 -2.51 -19.87
CA SER A 311 -13.86 -1.38 -18.97
C SER A 311 -12.62 -0.99 -18.18
N LEU A 312 -11.77 -1.95 -17.82
CA LEU A 312 -10.53 -1.66 -17.12
C LEU A 312 -9.57 -0.89 -18.02
N LEU A 313 -9.40 -1.30 -19.29
CA LEU A 313 -8.51 -0.64 -20.24
C LEU A 313 -9.05 0.71 -20.74
N GLU A 314 -10.37 0.89 -20.77
CA GLU A 314 -11.02 2.14 -21.21
C GLU A 314 -11.30 3.13 -20.08
N ALA A 315 -11.21 2.71 -18.81
CA ALA A 315 -11.45 3.61 -17.68
C ALA A 315 -10.59 4.88 -17.79
N PRO A 316 -11.10 6.08 -17.50
CA PRO A 316 -10.25 7.26 -17.41
C PRO A 316 -9.30 7.12 -16.22
N GLU A 317 -8.17 7.84 -16.28
CA GLU A 317 -7.35 8.06 -15.08
C GLU A 317 -8.16 8.79 -14.00
N LEU A 318 -7.80 8.60 -12.73
CA LEU A 318 -8.46 9.27 -11.63
C LEU A 318 -8.32 10.80 -11.77
N PRO A 319 -9.42 11.57 -11.65
CA PRO A 319 -9.38 13.02 -11.78
C PRO A 319 -8.52 13.64 -10.67
N LEU A 320 -7.80 14.69 -11.00
CA LEU A 320 -7.05 15.49 -10.02
C LEU A 320 -8.01 16.19 -9.05
N LEU A 321 -7.59 16.35 -7.80
CA LEU A 321 -8.29 17.17 -6.82
C LEU A 321 -7.97 18.65 -7.01
#